data_AF-A0AA90RA32-F1
#
_entry.id   AF-A0AA90RA32-F1
#
_cell.length_a   1.000
_cell.length_b   1.000
_cell.length_c   1.000
_cell.angle_alpha   90.00
_cell.angle_beta   90.00
_cell.angle_gamma   90.00
#
_symmetry.space_group_name_H-M   'P 1'
#
loop_
_entity.id
_entity.type
_entity.pdbx_description
1 polymer ?
#
loop_
_entity_poly.entity_id
_entity_poly.type
_entity_poly.pdbx_seq_one_letter_code
_entity_poly.pdbx_strand_id
1 'polypeptide(L)' 'MKNFITKGKYYWHLFQYRHNELLQQDCLCEELKSKLKVKAIYHNSKAVELAHQCDEA' A
#
# COMPACT_ATOMS: atom_id res chain seq x y z
N MET A 1 -15.65 4.45 16.25
CA MET A 1 -15.86 3.69 14.99
C MET A 1 -15.03 4.22 13.82
N LYS A 2 -14.99 5.53 13.54
CA LYS A 2 -14.15 6.11 12.46
C LYS A 2 -12.68 5.66 12.53
N ASN A 3 -12.04 5.73 13.69
CA ASN A 3 -10.63 5.32 13.86
C ASN A 3 -10.38 3.83 13.54
N PHE A 4 -11.32 2.94 13.85
CA PHE A 4 -11.21 1.52 13.51
C PHE A 4 -11.30 1.28 12.00
N ILE A 5 -12.18 2.01 11.30
CA ILE A 5 -12.31 1.93 9.84
C ILE A 5 -11.05 2.49 9.17
N THR A 6 -10.55 3.65 9.61
CA THR A 6 -9.30 4.24 9.08
C THR A 6 -8.11 3.31 9.31
N LYS A 7 -8.00 2.71 10.50
CA LYS A 7 -6.95 1.74 10.83
C LYS A 7 -7.04 0.47 9.99
N GLY A 8 -8.25 -0.03 9.72
CA GLY A 8 -8.46 -1.15 8.80
C GLY A 8 -8.00 -0.83 7.37
N LYS A 9 -8.34 0.36 6.86
CA LYS A 9 -7.87 0.84 5.55
C LYS A 9 -6.35 0.98 5.52
N TYR A 10 -5.76 1.52 6.59
CA TYR A 10 -4.30 1.65 6.71
C TYR A 10 -3.61 0.29 6.54
N TYR A 11 -4.04 -0.73 7.29
CA TYR A 11 -3.44 -2.06 7.18
C TYR A 11 -3.70 -2.72 5.84
N TRP A 12 -4.86 -2.50 5.23
CA TRP A 12 -5.14 -2.96 3.87
C TRP A 12 -4.16 -2.39 2.84
N HIS A 13 -3.93 -1.07 2.88
CA HIS A 13 -2.97 -0.41 2.00
C HIS A 13 -1.53 -0.87 2.28
N LEU A 14 -1.14 -1.04 3.56
CA LEU A 14 0.17 -1.56 3.93
C LEU A 14 0.40 -2.99 3.41
N PHE A 15 -0.61 -3.85 3.52
CA PHE A 15 -0.55 -5.23 3.01
C PHE A 15 -0.40 -5.24 1.48
N GLN A 16 -1.22 -4.47 0.77
CA GLN A 16 -1.15 -4.39 -0.69
C GLN A 16 0.19 -3.82 -1.19
N TYR A 17 0.75 -2.84 -0.49
CA TYR A 17 2.09 -2.32 -0.79
C TYR A 17 3.14 -3.44 -0.75
N ARG A 18 3.24 -4.15 0.38
CA ARG A 18 4.21 -5.26 0.55
C ARG A 18 3.97 -6.40 -0.42
N HIS A 19 2.71 -6.75 -0.69
CA HIS A 19 2.36 -7.78 -1.66
C HIS A 19 2.87 -7.43 -3.07
N ASN A 20 2.66 -6.18 -3.52
CA ASN A 20 3.16 -5.74 -4.82
C ASN A 20 4.69 -5.66 -4.85
N GLU A 21 5.38 -5.33 -3.75
CA GLU A 21 6.85 -5.40 -3.68
C GLU A 21 7.36 -6.83 -3.82
N LEU A 22 6.73 -7.79 -3.15
CA LEU A 22 7.10 -9.21 -3.27
C LEU A 22 6.89 -9.71 -4.70
N LEU A 23 5.77 -9.38 -5.34
CA LEU A 23 5.53 -9.74 -6.74
C LEU A 23 6.57 -9.14 -7.70
N GLN A 24 7.16 -7.99 -7.38
CA GLN A 24 8.20 -7.37 -8.22
C GLN A 24 9.53 -8.10 -8.17
N GLN A 25 9.87 -8.74 -7.05
CA GLN A 25 11.19 -9.36 -6.85
C GLN A 25 11.45 -10.47 -7.86
N ASP A 26 10.45 -11.31 -8.11
CA ASP A 26 10.55 -12.47 -9.01
C ASP A 26 9.92 -12.22 -10.40
N CYS A 27 9.48 -10.99 -10.70
CA CYS A 27 8.83 -10.68 -11.96
C CYS A 27 9.84 -10.55 -13.11
N LEU A 28 9.81 -11.50 -14.04
CA LEU A 28 10.63 -11.51 -15.26
C LEU A 28 10.12 -10.54 -16.34
N CYS A 29 8.84 -10.21 -16.32
CA CYS A 29 8.23 -9.31 -17.30
C CYS A 29 8.41 -7.85 -16.87
N GLU A 30 9.24 -7.09 -17.58
CA GLU A 30 9.51 -5.67 -17.23
C GLU A 30 8.27 -4.78 -17.27
N GLU A 31 7.36 -4.99 -18.23
CA GLU A 31 6.10 -4.24 -18.28
C GLU A 31 5.25 -4.48 -17.01
N LEU A 32 5.10 -5.74 -16.60
CA LEU A 32 4.35 -6.10 -15.40
C LEU A 32 5.05 -5.59 -14.14
N LYS A 33 6.38 -5.68 -14.07
CA LYS A 33 7.19 -5.15 -12.97
C LYS A 33 6.98 -3.65 -12.78
N SER A 34 6.96 -2.89 -13.87
CA SER A 34 6.65 -1.46 -13.84
C SER A 34 5.24 -1.18 -13.30
N LYS A 35 4.22 -1.94 -13.76
CA LYS A 35 2.85 -1.83 -13.25
C LYS A 35 2.75 -2.14 -11.76
N LEU A 36 3.43 -3.20 -11.29
CA LEU A 36 3.48 -3.55 -9.88
C LEU A 36 4.17 -2.48 -9.04
N LYS A 37 5.24 -1.86 -9.56
CA LYS A 37 5.92 -0.72 -8.92
C LYS A 37 4.98 0.47 -8.73
N VAL A 38 4.21 0.83 -9.75
CA VAL A 38 3.21 1.91 -9.66
C VAL A 38 2.15 1.59 -8.60
N LYS A 39 1.65 0.33 -8.56
CA LYS A 39 0.70 -0.11 -7.53
C LYS A 39 1.29 -0.04 -6.12
N ALA A 40 2.53 -0.50 -5.93
CA ALA A 40 3.22 -0.43 -4.66
C ALA A 40 3.32 1.03 -4.17
N ILE A 41 3.76 1.95 -5.03
CA ILE A 41 3.86 3.39 -4.71
C ILE A 41 2.50 3.96 -4.32
N TYR A 42 1.45 3.64 -5.07
CA TYR A 42 0.08 4.09 -4.77
C TYR A 42 -0.39 3.63 -3.38
N HIS A 43 -0.24 2.33 -3.08
CA HIS A 43 -0.68 1.78 -1.80
C HIS A 43 0.16 2.31 -0.63
N ASN A 44 1.46 2.50 -0.81
CA ASN A 44 2.32 3.11 0.21
C ASN A 44 1.90 4.56 0.50
N SER A 45 1.69 5.36 -0.55
CA SER A 45 1.22 6.75 -0.43
C SER A 45 -0.09 6.84 0.36
N LYS A 46 -1.06 5.95 0.06
CA LYS A 46 -2.31 5.87 0.82
C LYS A 46 -2.15 5.40 2.26
N ALA A 47 -1.23 4.49 2.54
CA ALA A 47 -0.93 4.08 3.91
C ALA A 47 -0.36 5.27 4.72
N VAL A 48 0.55 6.06 4.14
CA VAL A 48 1.11 7.26 4.79
C VAL A 48 0.03 8.32 5.04
N GLU A 49 -0.85 8.57 4.07
CA GLU A 49 -1.98 9.50 4.22
C GLU A 49 -2.90 9.08 5.38
N LEU A 50 -3.22 7.78 5.48
CA LEU A 50 -4.08 7.25 6.54
C LEU A 50 -3.38 7.18 7.90
N ALA A 51 -2.05 7.03 7.94
CA ALA A 51 -1.27 7.06 9.18
C ALA A 51 -1.40 8.43 9.85
N HIS A 52 -1.20 9.52 9.10
CA HIS A 52 -1.40 10.88 9.62
C HIS A 52 -2.82 11.08 10.16
N GLN A 53 -3.84 10.56 9.48
CA GLN A 53 -5.23 10.63 9.92
C GLN A 53 -5.54 9.79 11.18
N CYS A 54 -4.70 8.80 11.50
CA CYS A 54 -4.82 8.00 12.72
C CYS A 54 -4.05 8.61 13.90
N ASP A 55 -2.97 9.34 13.63
CA ASP A 55 -2.15 10.01 14.66
C ASP A 55 -2.76 11.35 15.11
N GLU A 56 -3.61 11.97 14.29
CA GLU A 56 -4.36 13.21 14.60
C GLU A 56 -5.70 12.99 15.33
N ALA A 57 -6.03 11.74 15.74
CA ALA A 57 -7.36 11.35 16.23
C ALA A 57 -7.43 10.91 17.70
#